data_AF-A0A934BCE5-F1
#
_entry.id   AF-A0A934BCE5-F1
#
_cell.length_a   1.000
_cell.length_b   1.000
_cell.length_c   1.000
_cell.angle_alpha   90.00
_cell.angle_beta   90.00
_cell.angle_gamma   90.00
#
_symmetry.space_group_name_H-M   'P 1'
#
loop_
_entity.id
_entity.type
_entity.pdbx_description
1 polymer ?
#
loop_
_entity_poly.entity_id
_entity_poly.type
_entity_poly.pdbx_seq_one_letter_code
_entity_poly.pdbx_strand_id
1 'polypeptide(L)'
;MAYDCAIIPETEESVELAYKYIEAGILSQNVEDDARHIAIATINNVDIVTSWNFKHIVHFEKIRQFNSINIREGYKPIEIYSPREVINYEV
;
A
#
# COMPACT_ATOMS: atom_id res chain seq x y z
N MET A 1 -16.53 -21.08 -6.01
CA MET A 1 -15.13 -20.82 -5.62
C MET A 1 -15.17 -20.20 -4.24
N ALA A 2 -14.59 -20.86 -3.24
CA ALA A 2 -14.30 -20.20 -1.97
C ALA A 2 -12.91 -19.57 -2.15
N TYR A 3 -12.83 -18.25 -2.03
CA TYR A 3 -11.54 -17.57 -2.02
C TYR A 3 -10.91 -17.80 -0.65
N ASP A 4 -9.65 -18.22 -0.63
CA ASP A 4 -8.89 -18.25 0.62
C ASP A 4 -8.55 -16.80 0.99
N CYS A 5 -9.03 -16.37 2.16
CA CYS A 5 -8.92 -15.00 2.62
C CYS A 5 -8.25 -15.01 3.98
N ALA A 6 -7.04 -14.45 4.03
CA ALA A 6 -6.29 -14.27 5.26
C ALA A 6 -6.36 -12.80 5.71
N ILE A 7 -6.57 -12.59 7.01
CA ILE A 7 -6.49 -11.27 7.63
C ILE A 7 -5.06 -11.11 8.18
N ILE A 8 -4.39 -10.03 7.77
CA ILE A 8 -3.05 -9.69 8.22
C ILE A 8 -3.17 -8.67 9.37
N PRO A 9 -2.60 -8.96 10.56
CA PRO A 9 -2.62 -8.02 11.67
C PRO A 9 -1.62 -6.87 11.48
N GLU A 10 -1.93 -5.73 12.07
CA GLU A 10 -0.99 -4.62 12.21
C GLU A 10 0.13 -4.99 13.21
N THR A 11 1.36 -4.61 12.88
CA THR A 11 2.56 -4.78 13.72
C THR A 11 3.22 -3.43 14.01
N GLU A 12 4.06 -3.37 15.04
CA GLU A 12 4.85 -2.17 15.36
C GLU A 12 5.71 -1.71 14.17
N GLU A 13 6.34 -2.65 13.47
CA GLU A 13 7.10 -2.38 12.23
C GLU A 13 6.23 -1.72 11.15
N SER A 14 4.96 -2.14 11.00
CA SER A 14 4.03 -1.54 10.03
C SER A 14 3.58 -0.14 10.43
N VAL A 15 3.44 0.12 11.72
CA VAL A 15 3.13 1.44 12.25
C VAL A 15 4.32 2.38 12.03
N GLU A 16 5.55 1.93 12.29
CA GLU A 16 6.77 2.70 12.05
C GLU A 16 6.94 3.08 10.58
N LEU A 17 6.74 2.12 9.67
CA LEU A 17 6.81 2.38 8.23
C LEU A 17 5.72 3.36 7.77
N ALA A 18 4.50 3.25 8.31
CA ALA A 18 3.43 4.19 8.03
C ALA A 18 3.78 5.62 8.48
N TYR A 19 4.40 5.78 9.66
CA TYR A 19 4.87 7.07 10.13
C TYR A 19 5.93 7.69 9.20
N LYS A 20 6.84 6.89 8.64
CA LYS A 20 7.83 7.37 7.66
C LYS A 20 7.17 7.92 6.39
N TYR A 21 6.04 7.36 5.95
CA TYR A 21 5.29 7.94 4.82
C TYR A 21 4.67 9.31 5.16
N ILE A 22 4.18 9.47 6.38
CA ILE A 22 3.58 10.73 6.86
C ILE A 22 4.68 11.79 7.04
N GLU A 23 5.82 11.42 7.65
CA GLU A 23 6.97 12.30 7.83
C GLU A 23 7.54 12.77 6.48
N ALA A 24 7.56 11.89 5.48
CA ALA A 24 7.93 12.22 4.11
C ALA A 24 6.90 13.10 3.36
N GLY A 25 5.76 13.42 3.98
CA GLY A 25 4.71 14.27 3.40
C GLY A 25 3.89 13.61 2.30
N ILE A 26 3.96 12.27 2.16
CA ILE A 26 3.18 11.53 1.15
C ILE A 26 1.69 11.62 1.49
N LEU A 27 1.38 11.51 2.77
CA LEU A 27 0.04 11.57 3.33
C LEU A 27 0.03 12.50 4.54
N SER A 28 -1.13 13.07 4.84
CA SER A 28 -1.33 13.83 6.07
C SER A 28 -1.72 12.89 7.21
N GLN A 29 -1.56 13.35 8.45
CA GLN A 29 -1.91 12.57 9.64
C GLN A 29 -3.39 12.17 9.70
N ASN A 30 -4.29 12.95 9.07
CA ASN A 30 -5.73 12.67 9.02
C ASN A 30 -6.09 11.44 8.17
N VAL A 31 -5.14 10.89 7.41
CA VAL A 31 -5.33 9.70 6.56
C VAL A 31 -4.27 8.65 6.90
N GLU A 32 -3.92 8.53 8.18
CA GLU A 32 -2.93 7.55 8.65
C GLU A 32 -3.32 6.10 8.34
N ASP A 33 -4.62 5.78 8.31
CA ASP A 33 -5.10 4.44 7.99
C ASP A 33 -4.72 4.01 6.57
N ASP A 34 -4.75 4.94 5.60
CA ASP A 34 -4.29 4.66 4.23
C ASP A 34 -2.77 4.39 4.22
N ALA A 35 -1.99 5.09 5.04
CA ALA A 35 -0.55 4.86 5.19
C ALA A 35 -0.25 3.49 5.82
N ARG A 36 -0.98 3.14 6.88
CA ARG A 36 -0.90 1.85 7.57
C ARG A 36 -1.24 0.70 6.64
N HIS A 37 -2.27 0.84 5.80
CA HIS A 37 -2.65 -0.19 4.84
C HIS A 37 -1.51 -0.54 3.87
N ILE A 38 -0.83 0.48 3.31
CA ILE A 38 0.32 0.27 2.42
C ILE A 38 1.52 -0.29 3.16
N ALA A 39 1.77 0.14 4.40
CA ALA A 39 2.86 -0.37 5.22
C ALA A 39 2.68 -1.86 5.57
N ILE A 40 1.47 -2.26 5.98
CA ILE A 40 1.13 -3.66 6.27
C ILE A 40 1.37 -4.52 5.03
N ALA A 41 0.88 -4.08 3.87
CA ALA A 41 1.06 -4.81 2.61
C ALA A 41 2.55 -4.93 2.22
N THR A 42 3.32 -3.86 2.42
CA THR A 42 4.77 -3.81 2.12
C THR A 42 5.56 -4.80 2.97
N ILE A 43 5.37 -4.79 4.30
CA ILE A 43 6.10 -5.67 5.23
C ILE A 43 5.78 -7.14 4.99
N ASN A 44 4.52 -7.42 4.64
CA ASN A 44 4.08 -8.79 4.35
C ASN A 44 4.43 -9.24 2.92
N ASN A 45 5.21 -8.45 2.17
CA ASN A 45 5.61 -8.74 0.80
C ASN A 45 4.41 -9.07 -0.11
N VAL A 46 3.30 -8.35 0.06
CA VAL A 46 2.14 -8.47 -0.83
C VAL A 46 2.55 -8.06 -2.24
N ASP A 47 2.23 -8.89 -3.23
CA ASP A 47 2.60 -8.62 -4.62
C ASP A 47 1.86 -7.40 -5.18
N ILE A 48 0.55 -7.31 -4.94
CA ILE A 48 -0.33 -6.26 -5.47
C ILE A 48 -1.31 -5.78 -4.41
N VAL A 49 -1.39 -4.46 -4.21
CA VAL A 49 -2.51 -3.80 -3.53
C VAL A 49 -3.50 -3.31 -4.58
N THR A 50 -4.74 -3.76 -4.44
CA THR A 50 -5.83 -3.29 -5.31
C THR A 50 -6.77 -2.39 -4.50
N SER A 51 -7.03 -1.17 -4.97
CA SER A 51 -7.86 -0.20 -4.22
C SER A 51 -8.74 0.70 -5.09
N TRP A 52 -9.85 1.17 -4.54
CA TRP A 52 -10.69 2.22 -5.14
C TRP A 52 -10.36 3.63 -4.61
N ASN A 53 -9.39 3.77 -3.70
CA ASN A 53 -9.00 5.07 -3.15
C ASN A 53 -8.00 5.78 -4.09
N PHE A 54 -8.52 6.43 -5.13
CA PHE A 54 -7.73 7.19 -6.10
C PHE A 54 -7.07 8.46 -5.53
N LYS A 55 -7.53 8.93 -4.37
CA LYS A 55 -7.03 10.17 -3.78
C LYS A 55 -5.75 9.94 -2.98
N HIS A 56 -5.69 8.84 -2.24
CA HIS A 56 -4.61 8.60 -1.27
C HIS A 56 -3.75 7.37 -1.59
N ILE A 57 -4.30 6.37 -2.29
CA ILE A 57 -3.60 5.10 -2.56
C ILE A 57 -3.17 4.99 -4.03
N VAL A 58 -4.13 5.01 -4.96
CA VAL A 58 -3.88 4.72 -6.40
C VAL A 58 -3.30 5.93 -7.16
N HIS A 59 -2.98 7.02 -6.47
CA HIS A 59 -2.42 8.21 -7.12
C HIS A 59 -0.97 7.96 -7.55
N PHE A 60 -0.68 8.06 -8.85
CA PHE A 60 0.62 7.76 -9.46
C PHE A 60 1.83 8.32 -8.69
N GLU A 61 1.80 9.60 -8.33
CA GLU A 61 2.92 10.22 -7.60
C GLU A 61 3.09 9.65 -6.19
N LYS A 62 1.99 9.30 -5.51
CA LYS A 62 2.04 8.72 -4.17
C LYS A 62 2.61 7.30 -4.23
N ILE A 63 2.20 6.50 -5.21
CA ILE A 63 2.77 5.16 -5.45
C ILE A 63 4.29 5.23 -5.61
N ARG A 64 4.79 6.18 -6.41
CA ARG A 64 6.23 6.40 -6.56
C ARG A 64 6.91 6.82 -5.25
N GLN A 65 6.26 7.68 -4.47
CA GLN A 65 6.79 8.12 -3.19
C GLN A 65 6.81 6.99 -2.15
N PHE A 66 5.74 6.19 -2.03
CA PHE A 66 5.69 5.02 -1.17
C PHE A 66 6.85 4.07 -1.51
N ASN A 67 6.99 3.71 -2.78
CA ASN A 67 8.06 2.82 -3.23
C ASN A 67 9.46 3.42 -3.01
N SER A 68 9.62 4.74 -3.12
CA SER A 68 10.88 5.41 -2.77
C SER A 68 11.24 5.24 -1.29
N ILE A 69 10.26 5.33 -0.38
CA ILE A 69 10.48 5.08 1.04
C ILE A 69 10.73 3.59 1.28
N ASN A 70 9.94 2.70 0.69
CA ASN A 70 10.10 1.25 0.83
C ASN A 70 11.52 0.81 0.51
N ILE A 71 12.03 1.22 -0.66
CA ILE A 71 13.39 0.90 -1.10
C ILE A 71 14.44 1.47 -0.14
N ARG A 72 14.26 2.71 0.34
CA ARG A 72 15.18 3.36 1.29
C ARG A 72 15.24 2.61 2.62
N GLU A 73 14.11 2.09 3.09
CA GLU A 73 14.01 1.33 4.33
C GLU A 73 14.32 -0.17 4.16
N GLY A 74 14.69 -0.61 2.95
CA GLY A 74 15.11 -1.99 2.65
C GLY A 74 13.97 -2.95 2.28
N TYR A 75 12.75 -2.45 2.10
CA TYR A 75 11.61 -3.24 1.66
C TYR A 75 11.53 -3.32 0.13
N LYS A 76 10.81 -4.34 -0.36
CA LYS A 76 10.48 -4.44 -1.79
C LYS A 76 9.49 -3.35 -2.18
N PRO A 77 9.58 -2.81 -3.41
CA PRO A 77 8.50 -2.00 -3.96
C PRO A 77 7.23 -2.84 -4.06
N ILE A 78 6.08 -2.18 -3.91
CA ILE A 78 4.77 -2.78 -4.02
C ILE A 78 4.04 -2.24 -5.25
N GLU A 79 3.35 -3.12 -5.95
CA GLU A 79 2.49 -2.75 -7.07
C GLU A 79 1.13 -2.31 -6.54
N ILE A 80 0.62 -1.19 -7.03
CA ILE A 80 -0.67 -0.62 -6.59
C ILE A 80 -1.50 -0.30 -7.83
N TYR A 81 -2.66 -0.94 -7.93
CA TYR A 81 -3.57 -0.81 -9.07
C TYR A 81 -5.01 -0.56 -8.64
N SER A 82 -5.80 0.05 -9.51
CA SER A 82 -7.26 0.03 -9.37
C SER A 82 -7.82 -1.33 -9.81
N PRO A 83 -9.00 -1.75 -9.31
CA PRO A 83 -9.65 -2.97 -9.78
C PRO A 83 -9.83 -3.02 -11.31
N ARG A 84 -10.03 -1.86 -11.95
CA ARG A 84 -10.21 -1.80 -13.42
C ARG A 84 -8.96 -2.21 -14.19
N GLU A 85 -7.79 -2.13 -13.58
CA GLU A 85 -6.51 -2.47 -14.20
C GLU A 85 -6.16 -3.96 -14.05
N VAL A 86 -6.77 -4.66 -13.08
CA VAL A 86 -6.46 -6.06 -12.77
C VAL A 86 -7.58 -7.04 -13.11
N ILE A 87 -8.77 -6.56 -13.48
CA ILE A 87 -9.88 -7.39 -13.95
C ILE A 87 -9.69 -7.69 -15.44
N ASN A 88 -9.66 -8.98 -15.79
CA ASN A 88 -9.72 -9.40 -17.18
C ASN A 88 -11.19 -9.46 -17.65
N TYR A 89 -11.48 -8.80 -18.78
CA TYR A 89 -12.82 -8.78 -19.40
C TYR A 89 -12.93 -9.74 -20.59
N GLU A 90 -11.82 -10.30 -21.07
CA GLU A 90 -11.83 -11.29 -22.14
C GLU A 90 -11.77 -12.70 -21.53
N VAL A 91 -12.78 -13.49 -21.86
CA VAL A 91 -12.93 -14.92 -21.53
C VAL A 91 -12.64 -15.73 -22.78
#